data_AF-A0A8S3ZAJ4-F1
#
_entry.id   AF-A0A8S3ZAJ4-F1
#
_cell.length_a   1.000
_cell.length_b   1.000
_cell.length_c   1.000
_cell.angle_alpha   90.00
_cell.angle_beta   90.00
_cell.angle_gamma   90.00
#
_symmetry.space_group_name_H-M   'P 1'
#
loop_
_entity.id
_entity.type
_entity.pdbx_description
1 polymer ?
#
loop_
_entity_poly.entity_id
_entity_poly.type
_entity_poly.pdbx_seq_one_letter_code
_entity_poly.pdbx_strand_id
1 'polypeptide(L)'
;MYGYSMGTLNVYTRTAVNGTLNLIFTRSGNQGERWIRQDIPLAVSSKFQAIYESQVYSPSMSMNNLSMLISATLPTAPPAVSTASPKCGSSNFTCADGTTCIPKSLVCNFVSDCKDGSDEANCGMISC
;
A
#
# COMPACT_ATOMS: atom_id res chain seq x y z
N MET A 1 0.48 12.57 12.31
CA MET A 1 0.05 13.91 12.78
C MET A 1 -0.38 13.72 14.24
N TYR A 2 0.41 14.15 15.22
CA TYR A 2 0.11 13.94 16.64
C TYR A 2 0.33 15.20 17.50
N GLY A 3 -0.65 15.56 18.34
CA GLY A 3 -0.60 16.70 19.27
C GLY A 3 -1.93 17.46 19.43
N TYR A 4 -1.89 18.59 20.15
CA TYR A 4 -3.10 19.36 20.53
C TYR A 4 -3.66 20.29 19.45
N SER A 5 -2.81 20.75 18.54
CA SER A 5 -3.16 21.76 17.52
C SER A 5 -2.86 21.20 16.14
N MET A 6 -3.46 20.05 15.85
CA MET A 6 -3.19 19.35 14.61
C MET A 6 -3.90 20.02 13.46
N GLY A 7 -3.12 20.52 12.52
CA GLY A 7 -3.57 21.11 11.28
C GLY A 7 -4.14 20.09 10.29
N THR A 8 -4.22 20.51 9.03
CA THR A 8 -4.74 19.70 7.92
C THR A 8 -3.64 19.48 6.89
N LEU A 9 -3.43 18.24 6.48
CA LEU A 9 -2.62 17.89 5.32
C LEU A 9 -3.54 17.77 4.11
N ASN A 10 -3.32 18.60 3.11
CA ASN A 10 -3.97 18.53 1.81
C ASN A 10 -2.97 18.04 0.76
N VAL A 11 -3.45 17.22 -0.17
CA VAL A 11 -2.69 16.79 -1.34
C VAL A 11 -3.48 17.13 -2.58
N TYR A 12 -2.83 17.84 -3.51
CA TYR A 12 -3.41 18.27 -4.76
C TYR A 12 -2.63 17.70 -5.94
N THR A 13 -3.29 17.66 -7.10
CA THR A 13 -2.67 17.41 -8.39
C THR A 13 -2.96 18.56 -9.34
N ARG A 14 -2.02 18.86 -10.24
CA ARG A 14 -2.26 19.77 -11.38
C ARG A 14 -1.52 19.29 -12.62
N THR A 15 -2.05 19.55 -13.80
CA THR A 15 -1.47 19.10 -15.09
C THR A 15 -0.62 20.16 -15.78
N ALA A 16 -0.68 21.41 -15.32
CA ALA A 16 0.11 22.54 -15.84
C ALA A 16 0.70 23.37 -14.69
N VAL A 17 1.84 24.01 -14.93
CA VAL A 17 2.45 24.97 -13.98
C VAL A 17 1.50 26.16 -13.83
N ASN A 18 1.13 26.50 -12.59
CA ASN A 18 0.08 27.48 -12.26
C ASN A 18 -1.33 27.14 -12.78
N GLY A 19 -1.56 25.88 -13.19
CA GLY A 19 -2.89 25.39 -13.52
C GLY A 19 -3.76 25.16 -12.29
N THR A 20 -5.00 24.76 -12.55
CA THR A 20 -6.00 24.43 -11.52
C THR A 20 -5.51 23.31 -10.60
N LEU A 21 -5.63 23.52 -9.29
CA LEU A 21 -5.36 22.50 -8.28
C LEU A 21 -6.59 21.60 -8.12
N ASN A 22 -6.38 20.29 -8.22
CA ASN A 22 -7.39 19.28 -7.91
C ASN A 22 -7.05 18.62 -6.57
N LEU A 23 -7.88 18.84 -5.55
CA LEU A 23 -7.70 18.24 -4.22
C LEU A 23 -8.02 16.74 -4.29
N ILE A 24 -7.02 15.90 -4.06
CA ILE A 24 -7.14 14.44 -4.14
C ILE A 24 -7.14 13.75 -2.77
N PHE A 25 -6.65 14.42 -1.73
CA PHE A 25 -6.65 13.88 -0.38
C PHE A 25 -6.60 15.01 0.64
N THR A 26 -7.30 14.81 1.76
CA THR A 26 -7.20 15.68 2.93
C THR A 26 -7.24 14.84 4.20
N ARG A 27 -6.44 15.22 5.19
CA ARG A 27 -6.46 14.62 6.53
C ARG A 27 -6.23 15.71 7.56
N SER A 28 -7.11 15.82 8.54
CA SER A 28 -7.03 16.81 9.61
C SER A 28 -6.98 16.14 10.98
N GLY A 29 -6.53 16.89 11.98
CA GLY A 29 -6.62 16.48 13.37
C GLY A 29 -5.56 15.46 13.80
N ASN A 30 -5.71 14.99 15.05
CA ASN A 30 -4.76 14.08 15.68
C ASN A 30 -4.99 12.63 15.21
N GLN A 31 -3.93 12.02 14.69
CA GLN A 31 -3.90 10.69 14.11
C GLN A 31 -3.19 9.68 15.04
N GLY A 32 -2.80 10.11 16.24
CA GLY A 32 -2.02 9.31 17.18
C GLY A 32 -0.52 9.33 16.87
N GLU A 33 0.27 8.90 17.86
CA GLU A 33 1.72 8.79 17.79
C GLU A 33 2.15 7.53 17.03
N ARG A 34 1.70 7.42 15.77
CA ARG A 34 2.07 6.32 14.87
C ARG A 34 2.23 6.80 13.44
N TRP A 35 3.09 6.11 12.69
CA TRP A 35 3.17 6.27 11.25
C TRP A 35 1.95 5.64 10.58
N ILE A 36 1.37 6.35 9.61
CA ILE A 36 0.19 5.90 8.86
C ILE A 36 0.51 5.97 7.38
N ARG A 37 0.40 4.82 6.71
CA ARG A 37 0.48 4.71 5.25
C ARG A 37 -0.85 5.13 4.63
N GLN A 38 -0.79 5.89 3.55
CA GLN A 38 -1.97 6.25 2.77
C GLN A 38 -1.71 6.03 1.28
N ASP A 39 -2.54 5.19 0.66
CA ASP A 39 -2.58 5.02 -0.78
C ASP A 39 -3.65 5.97 -1.36
N ILE A 40 -3.27 6.75 -2.37
CA ILE A 40 -4.17 7.74 -3.02
C ILE A 40 -4.28 7.36 -4.49
N PRO A 41 -5.43 6.84 -4.95
CA PRO A 41 -5.61 6.51 -6.36
C PRO A 41 -5.63 7.80 -7.19
N LEU A 42 -4.77 7.86 -8.21
CA LEU A 42 -4.66 9.02 -9.09
C LEU A 42 -5.47 8.78 -10.36
N ALA A 43 -6.47 9.64 -10.60
CA ALA A 43 -7.24 9.66 -11.84
C ALA A 43 -6.62 10.63 -12.87
N VAL A 44 -5.30 10.55 -13.10
CA VAL A 44 -4.60 11.44 -14.03
C VAL A 44 -3.75 10.62 -15.00
N SER A 45 -4.07 10.70 -16.30
CA SER A 45 -3.39 9.96 -17.37
C SER A 45 -2.29 10.77 -18.07
N SER A 46 -2.16 12.06 -17.75
CA SER A 46 -1.19 12.99 -18.32
C SER A 46 -0.11 13.38 -17.30
N LYS A 47 0.97 14.04 -17.76
CA LYS A 47 1.97 14.63 -16.87
C LYS A 47 1.29 15.50 -15.82
N PHE A 48 1.68 15.33 -14.55
CA PHE A 48 1.09 16.04 -13.43
C PHE A 48 2.15 16.43 -12.40
N GLN A 49 1.78 17.36 -11.53
CA GLN A 49 2.54 17.77 -10.36
C GLN A 49 1.71 17.44 -9.12
N ALA A 50 2.28 16.68 -8.19
CA ALA A 50 1.70 16.44 -6.87
C ALA A 50 2.15 17.53 -5.90
N ILE A 51 1.21 18.13 -5.18
CA ILE A 51 1.43 19.28 -4.31
C ILE A 51 0.93 18.92 -2.92
N TYR A 52 1.82 19.00 -1.94
CA TYR A 52 1.54 18.67 -0.55
C TYR A 52 1.50 19.98 0.23
N GLU A 53 0.37 20.27 0.87
CA GLU A 53 0.16 21.49 1.64
C GLU A 53 -0.22 21.11 3.08
N SER A 54 0.50 21.65 4.06
CA SER A 54 0.08 21.61 5.46
C SER A 54 -0.56 22.95 5.83
N GLN A 55 -1.85 22.92 6.17
CA GLN A 55 -2.52 24.04 6.84
C GLN A 55 -2.32 23.89 8.33
N VAL A 56 -1.67 24.86 8.95
CA VAL A 56 -1.18 24.74 10.32
C VAL A 56 -2.01 25.62 11.26
N TYR A 57 -2.43 25.07 12.40
CA TYR A 57 -3.02 25.86 13.51
C TYR A 57 -1.98 26.18 14.61
N SER A 58 -0.82 25.50 14.64
CA SER A 58 0.32 25.79 15.53
C SER A 58 1.67 25.29 14.96
N PRO A 59 2.82 25.91 15.30
CA PRO A 59 4.13 25.63 14.70
C PRO A 59 4.76 24.24 14.98
N SER A 60 4.00 23.24 15.45
CA SER A 60 4.48 21.91 15.88
C SER A 60 4.12 20.79 14.89
N MET A 61 4.26 21.03 13.58
CA MET A 61 4.09 20.02 12.53
C MET A 61 5.43 19.71 11.88
N SER A 62 5.99 18.53 12.17
CA SER A 62 7.11 17.98 11.40
C SER A 62 6.56 17.01 10.35
N MET A 63 6.69 17.35 9.06
CA MET A 63 6.61 16.37 7.99
C MET A 63 8.02 15.94 7.66
N ASN A 64 8.46 14.82 8.24
CA ASN A 64 9.72 14.20 7.83
C ASN A 64 9.43 12.99 6.95
N ASN A 65 10.14 12.94 5.83
CA ASN A 65 10.19 11.84 4.85
C ASN A 65 8.89 11.60 4.08
N LEU A 66 8.76 12.28 2.93
CA LEU A 66 7.79 11.93 1.90
C LEU A 66 8.42 10.91 0.94
N SER A 67 7.95 9.66 0.98
CA SER A 67 8.28 8.64 -0.01
C SER A 67 7.08 8.46 -0.96
N MET A 68 7.28 8.79 -2.23
CA MET A 68 6.28 8.56 -3.28
C MET A 68 6.57 7.23 -3.96
N LEU A 69 5.61 6.30 -3.90
CA LEU A 69 5.59 5.13 -4.78
C LEU A 69 4.51 5.39 -5.84
N ILE A 70 4.90 5.65 -7.09
CA ILE A 70 3.95 5.73 -8.20
C ILE A 70 3.67 4.28 -8.63
N SER A 71 2.70 3.66 -7.99
CA SER A 71 2.14 2.39 -8.46
C SER A 71 1.15 2.70 -9.59
N ALA A 72 1.65 2.83 -10.82
CA ALA A 72 0.80 2.78 -11.99
C ALA A 72 0.30 1.33 -12.14
N THR A 73 -0.95 1.07 -11.77
CA THR A 73 -1.60 -0.18 -12.17
C THR A 73 -1.77 -0.13 -13.70
N LEU A 74 -1.00 -0.96 -14.42
CA LEU A 74 -1.32 -1.30 -15.80
C LEU A 74 -2.78 -1.77 -15.86
N PRO A 75 -3.53 -1.50 -16.95
CA PRO A 75 -4.93 -1.89 -17.06
C PRO A 75 -5.09 -3.36 -16.69
N THR A 76 -5.80 -3.60 -15.60
CA THR A 76 -6.06 -4.93 -15.06
C THR A 76 -6.77 -5.73 -16.14
N ALA A 77 -6.17 -6.85 -16.53
CA ALA A 77 -6.81 -7.85 -17.37
C ALA A 77 -8.21 -8.20 -16.80
N PRO A 78 -9.14 -8.73 -17.63
CA PRO A 78 -10.51 -9.01 -17.24
C PRO A 78 -10.58 -9.78 -15.92
N PRO A 79 -11.65 -9.61 -15.11
CA PRO A 79 -11.73 -10.20 -13.78
C PRO A 79 -11.50 -11.71 -13.87
N ALA A 80 -10.40 -12.16 -13.26
CA ALA A 80 -10.16 -13.57 -13.06
C ALA A 80 -11.31 -14.11 -12.22
N VAL A 81 -12.08 -14.99 -12.85
CA VAL A 81 -13.21 -15.70 -12.28
C VAL A 81 -12.77 -16.32 -10.95
N SER A 82 -13.42 -15.88 -9.87
CA SER A 82 -13.31 -16.51 -8.58
C SER A 82 -13.90 -17.91 -8.66
N THR A 83 -13.06 -18.93 -8.54
CA THR A 83 -13.53 -20.29 -8.25
C THR A 83 -12.64 -20.96 -7.23
N ALA A 84 -13.22 -21.10 -6.03
CA ALA A 84 -13.09 -22.21 -5.10
C ALA A 84 -11.74 -22.47 -4.43
N SER A 85 -11.69 -22.24 -3.12
CA SER A 85 -10.93 -23.07 -2.18
C SER A 85 -11.75 -24.32 -1.81
N PRO A 86 -11.14 -25.45 -1.35
CA PRO A 86 -9.70 -25.76 -1.21
C PRO A 86 -9.31 -27.06 -1.98
N LYS A 87 -8.04 -27.23 -2.39
CA LYS A 87 -7.58 -28.48 -3.04
C LYS A 87 -6.39 -29.20 -2.37
N CYS A 88 -6.02 -28.80 -1.15
CA CYS A 88 -4.98 -29.50 -0.41
C CYS A 88 -5.54 -30.04 0.92
N GLY A 89 -5.14 -31.27 1.28
CA GLY A 89 -5.52 -31.88 2.57
C GLY A 89 -4.98 -31.10 3.76
N SER A 90 -5.55 -31.32 4.95
CA SER A 90 -5.31 -30.57 6.19
C SER A 90 -3.83 -30.41 6.60
N SER A 91 -2.97 -31.31 6.15
CA SER A 91 -1.53 -31.36 6.43
C SER A 91 -0.65 -30.65 5.38
N ASN A 92 -1.24 -30.15 4.31
CA ASN A 92 -0.54 -29.50 3.21
C ASN A 92 -0.88 -28.00 3.14
N PHE A 93 0.08 -27.20 2.71
CA PHE A 93 -0.06 -25.80 2.37
C PHE A 93 -0.40 -25.67 0.88
N THR A 94 -1.35 -24.81 0.56
CA THR A 94 -1.72 -24.50 -0.83
C THR A 94 -0.94 -23.26 -1.26
N CYS A 95 -0.14 -23.38 -2.32
CA CYS A 95 0.54 -22.23 -2.92
C CYS A 95 -0.48 -21.17 -3.36
N ALA A 96 -0.08 -19.90 -3.43
CA ALA A 96 -0.97 -18.80 -3.81
C ALA A 96 -1.58 -18.97 -5.22
N ASP A 97 -0.90 -19.73 -6.09
CA ASP A 97 -1.36 -20.13 -7.42
C ASP A 97 -2.59 -21.07 -7.38
N GLY A 98 -2.91 -21.66 -6.22
CA GLY A 98 -4.07 -22.54 -6.01
C GLY A 98 -3.96 -23.93 -6.66
N THR A 99 -2.91 -24.17 -7.44
CA THR A 99 -2.67 -25.39 -8.22
C THR A 99 -1.71 -26.37 -7.54
N THR A 100 -0.76 -25.86 -6.76
CA THR A 100 0.32 -26.65 -6.14
C THR A 100 0.12 -26.80 -4.64
N CYS A 101 0.23 -28.03 -4.15
CA CYS A 101 0.21 -28.37 -2.72
C CYS A 101 1.59 -28.81 -2.28
N ILE A 102 2.13 -28.19 -1.24
CA ILE A 102 3.37 -28.62 -0.59
C ILE A 102 3.06 -29.01 0.87
N PRO A 103 3.82 -29.92 1.48
CA PRO A 103 3.70 -30.18 2.91
C PRO A 103 4.05 -28.93 3.73
N LYS A 104 3.35 -28.72 4.85
CA LYS A 104 3.59 -27.56 5.74
C LYS A 104 5.02 -27.47 6.28
N SER A 105 5.77 -28.57 6.27
CA SER A 105 7.19 -28.63 6.67
C SER A 105 8.13 -27.95 5.67
N LEU A 106 7.66 -27.69 4.45
CA LEU A 106 8.41 -27.00 3.40
C LEU A 106 8.01 -25.53 3.27
N VAL A 107 7.05 -25.06 4.06
CA VAL A 107 6.77 -23.62 4.18
C VAL A 107 7.83 -23.04 5.11
N CYS A 108 8.38 -21.87 4.77
CA CYS A 108 9.40 -21.20 5.57
C CYS A 108 10.73 -21.98 5.70
N ASN A 109 11.09 -22.77 4.70
CA ASN A 109 12.32 -23.57 4.72
C ASN A 109 13.49 -22.90 3.95
N PHE A 110 13.33 -21.64 3.53
CA PHE A 110 14.27 -20.88 2.69
C PHE A 110 14.47 -21.45 1.28
N VAL A 111 13.61 -22.37 0.84
CA VAL A 111 13.60 -22.94 -0.49
C VAL A 111 12.26 -22.63 -1.13
N SER A 112 12.28 -22.11 -2.36
CA SER A 112 11.05 -21.86 -3.10
C SER A 112 10.52 -23.18 -3.66
N ASP A 113 9.68 -23.86 -2.90
CA ASP A 113 9.00 -25.09 -3.30
C ASP A 113 7.69 -24.79 -4.06
N CYS A 114 7.06 -23.63 -3.80
CA CYS A 114 6.01 -23.12 -4.69
C CYS A 114 6.61 -22.51 -5.96
N LYS A 115 5.96 -22.75 -7.09
CA LYS A 115 6.31 -22.14 -8.39
C LYS A 115 6.26 -20.61 -8.36
N ASP A 116 5.43 -20.06 -7.49
CA ASP A 116 5.26 -18.62 -7.26
C ASP A 116 6.04 -18.11 -6.03
N GLY A 117 6.81 -18.99 -5.34
CA GLY A 117 7.56 -18.65 -4.12
C GLY A 117 6.72 -18.23 -2.92
N SER A 118 5.40 -18.44 -2.99
CA SER A 118 4.42 -18.00 -1.98
C SER A 118 4.58 -18.67 -0.61
N ASP A 119 5.25 -19.82 -0.57
CA ASP A 119 5.63 -20.56 0.63
C ASP A 119 6.69 -19.85 1.48
N GLU A 120 7.49 -18.98 0.87
CA GLU A 120 8.52 -18.19 1.57
C GLU A 120 8.13 -16.71 1.72
N ALA A 121 7.05 -16.27 1.05
CA ALA A 121 6.67 -14.85 0.96
C ALA A 121 6.12 -14.25 2.27
N ASN A 122 5.59 -15.08 3.17
CA ASN A 122 5.04 -14.64 4.47
C ASN A 122 5.66 -15.40 5.63
N CYS A 123 6.97 -15.64 5.54
CA CYS A 123 7.70 -16.19 6.66
C CYS A 123 7.95 -15.11 7.70
N GLY A 124 7.44 -15.33 8.91
CA GLY A 124 7.47 -14.34 9.99
C GLY A 124 8.85 -13.74 10.16
N MET A 125 8.95 -12.43 9.97
CA MET A 125 10.10 -11.65 10.41
C MET A 125 10.38 -12.04 11.85
N ILE A 126 11.60 -12.54 12.08
CA ILE A 126 12.16 -12.84 13.38
C ILE A 126 11.82 -11.67 14.30
N SER A 127 10.91 -11.88 15.26
CA SER A 127 10.79 -10.97 16.38
C SER A 127 12.01 -11.26 17.26
N CYS A 128 13.06 -10.46 17.10
CA CYS A 128 14.09 -10.32 18.11
C CYS A 128 13.50 -9.67 19.36
#